data_AF-A0A2D8K9W0-F1
#
_entry.id   AF-A0A2D8K9W0-F1
#
_cell.length_a   1.000
_cell.length_b   1.000
_cell.length_c   1.000
_cell.angle_alpha   90.00
_cell.angle_beta   90.00
_cell.angle_gamma   90.00
#
_symmetry.space_group_name_H-M   'P 1'
#
loop_
_entity.id
_entity.type
_entity.pdbx_description
1 polymer ?
#
loop_
_entity_poly.entity_id
_entity_poly.type
_entity_poly.pdbx_seq_one_letter_code
_entity_poly.pdbx_strand_id
1 'polypeptide(L)'
;MDFEAFFKSELAGLHEEGRYRVFAELKRHRGEFPRASRFKDGAASPVTVWCSNDYLGMGQCPTVIAAMQEAIEACGAGAGGTRNIS
;
A
#
# COMPACT_ATOMS: atom_id res chain seq x y z
N MET A 1 -10.83 -0.45 34.43
CA MET A 1 -10.04 0.48 33.62
C MET A 1 -10.86 0.80 32.40
N ASP A 2 -11.04 2.08 32.07
CA ASP A 2 -11.76 2.48 30.86
C ASP A 2 -10.77 2.57 29.70
N PHE A 3 -10.70 1.51 28.90
CA PHE A 3 -9.81 1.45 27.74
C PHE A 3 -10.26 2.36 26.59
N GLU A 4 -11.57 2.62 26.45
CA GLU A 4 -12.05 3.52 25.41
C GLU A 4 -11.61 4.96 25.69
N ALA A 5 -11.74 5.40 26.95
CA ALA A 5 -11.27 6.72 27.37
C ALA A 5 -9.76 6.86 27.13
N PHE A 6 -8.98 5.83 27.47
CA PHE A 6 -7.54 5.79 27.22
C PHE A 6 -7.19 5.91 25.72
N PHE A 7 -7.82 5.13 24.85
CA PHE A 7 -7.53 5.23 23.40
C PHE A 7 -7.96 6.58 22.82
N LYS A 8 -9.07 7.16 23.30
CA LYS A 8 -9.51 8.51 22.89
C LYS A 8 -8.50 9.58 23.30
N SER A 9 -7.93 9.50 24.50
CA SER A 9 -6.92 10.47 24.95
C SER A 9 -5.63 10.37 24.14
N GLU A 10 -5.15 9.15 23.84
CA GLU A 10 -3.95 8.96 23.01
C GLU A 10 -4.15 9.50 21.58
N LEU A 11 -5.33 9.27 20.99
CA LEU A 11 -5.68 9.83 19.68
C LEU A 11 -5.77 11.36 19.71
N ALA A 12 -6.38 11.94 20.76
CA ALA A 12 -6.45 13.38 20.93
C ALA A 12 -5.06 14.01 20.98
N GLY A 13 -4.11 13.38 21.69
CA GLY A 13 -2.71 13.81 21.71
C GLY A 13 -2.06 13.83 20.33
N LEU A 14 -2.31 12.81 19.48
CA LEU A 14 -1.81 12.80 18.10
C LEU A 14 -2.37 13.96 17.26
N HIS A 15 -3.64 14.31 17.47
CA HIS A 15 -4.27 15.44 16.79
C HIS A 15 -3.72 16.78 17.27
N GLU A 16 -3.56 16.96 18.59
CA GLU A 16 -2.98 18.16 19.19
C GLU A 16 -1.54 18.40 18.73
N GLU A 17 -0.74 17.34 18.64
CA GLU A 17 0.63 17.40 18.16
C GLU A 17 0.76 17.49 16.62
N GLY A 18 -0.36 17.45 15.89
CA GLY A 18 -0.37 17.57 14.43
C GLY A 18 0.29 16.40 13.69
N ARG A 19 0.52 15.26 14.37
CA ARG A 19 1.17 14.06 13.81
C ARG A 19 0.20 12.92 13.54
N TYR A 20 -1.10 13.15 13.71
CA TYR A 20 -2.13 12.23 13.24
C TYR A 20 -2.07 12.05 11.72
N ARG A 21 -2.15 10.81 11.24
CA ARG A 21 -1.95 10.47 9.83
C ARG A 21 -3.29 10.25 9.12
N VAL A 22 -3.48 10.94 8.01
CA VAL A 22 -4.55 10.67 7.05
C VAL A 22 -3.92 10.11 5.78
N PHE A 23 -4.24 8.88 5.43
CA PHE A 23 -3.63 8.22 4.27
C PHE A 23 -4.27 8.68 2.96
N ALA A 24 -3.43 8.92 1.95
CA ALA A 24 -3.90 9.16 0.59
C ALA A 24 -4.17 7.82 -0.09
N GLU A 25 -5.39 7.62 -0.57
CA GLU A 25 -5.75 6.43 -1.35
C GLU A 25 -5.29 6.60 -2.80
N LEU A 26 -4.37 5.72 -3.23
CA LEU A 26 -3.70 5.81 -4.53
C LEU A 26 -3.71 4.45 -5.25
N LYS A 27 -3.99 4.46 -6.55
CA LYS A 27 -3.80 3.32 -7.46
C LYS A 27 -2.78 3.68 -8.53
N ARG A 28 -1.57 3.11 -8.47
CA ARG A 28 -0.53 3.29 -9.50
C ARG A 28 -0.96 2.63 -10.81
N HIS A 29 -0.56 3.21 -11.94
CA HIS A 29 -0.90 2.71 -13.28
C HIS A 29 0.30 1.94 -13.86
N ARG A 30 0.16 0.62 -14.01
CA ARG A 30 1.20 -0.23 -14.60
C ARG A 30 1.39 0.15 -16.08
N GLY A 31 2.64 0.39 -16.48
CA GLY A 31 3.01 0.85 -17.81
C GLY A 31 3.10 2.37 -17.92
N GLU A 32 2.67 3.10 -16.89
CA GLU A 32 2.61 4.57 -16.88
C GLU A 32 3.32 5.17 -15.66
N PHE A 33 4.26 4.46 -15.02
CA PHE A 33 5.03 5.04 -13.91
C PHE A 33 5.64 6.41 -14.28
N PRO A 34 5.50 7.45 -13.43
CA PRO A 34 4.97 7.43 -12.06
C PRO A 34 3.49 7.89 -11.89
N ARG A 35 2.62 7.65 -12.88
CA ARG A 35 1.19 8.03 -12.83
C ARG A 35 0.36 7.15 -11.90
N ALA A 36 -0.64 7.76 -11.27
CA ALA A 36 -1.62 7.09 -10.42
C ALA A 36 -2.98 7.81 -10.43
N SER A 37 -4.02 7.10 -9.98
CA SER A 37 -5.30 7.69 -9.59
C SER A 37 -5.32 7.93 -8.08
N ARG A 38 -5.67 9.14 -7.65
CA ARG A 38 -6.01 9.45 -6.25
C ARG A 38 -7.51 9.39 -6.04
N PHE A 39 -7.93 8.68 -5.01
CA PHE A 39 -9.33 8.56 -4.61
C PHE A 39 -9.59 9.45 -3.39
N LYS A 40 -10.65 10.26 -3.47
CA LYS A 40 -11.11 11.10 -2.36
C LYS A 40 -12.60 11.36 -2.52
N ASP A 41 -13.37 11.19 -1.45
CA ASP A 41 -14.80 11.53 -1.41
C ASP A 41 -15.60 10.85 -2.55
N GLY A 42 -15.25 9.59 -2.89
CA GLY A 42 -15.86 8.83 -3.97
C GLY A 42 -15.42 9.21 -5.40
N ALA A 43 -14.57 10.23 -5.55
CA ALA A 43 -14.07 10.69 -6.84
C ALA A 43 -12.61 10.25 -7.09
N ALA A 44 -12.30 9.92 -8.35
CA ALA A 44 -10.95 9.61 -8.81
C ALA A 44 -10.35 10.78 -9.60
N SER A 45 -9.08 11.10 -9.35
CA SER A 45 -8.34 12.16 -10.06
C SER A 45 -6.92 11.71 -10.42
N PRO A 46 -6.38 12.09 -11.60
CA PRO A 46 -5.02 11.71 -12.00
C PRO A 46 -3.97 12.50 -11.21
N VAL A 47 -2.90 11.83 -10.79
CA VAL A 47 -1.76 12.44 -10.08
C VAL A 47 -0.42 11.85 -10.56
N THR A 48 0.68 12.52 -10.23
CA THR A 48 2.05 12.03 -10.41
C THR A 48 2.64 11.73 -9.05
N VAL A 49 3.15 10.50 -8.84
CA VAL A 49 3.69 10.07 -7.55
C VAL A 49 5.17 10.46 -7.42
N TRP A 50 5.50 11.31 -6.45
CA TRP A 50 6.87 11.78 -6.18
C TRP A 50 7.49 11.24 -4.89
N CYS A 51 6.71 10.53 -4.08
CA CYS A 51 7.14 9.93 -2.82
C CYS A 51 7.24 8.39 -2.88
N SER A 52 7.30 7.81 -4.09
CA SER A 52 7.43 6.36 -4.24
C SER A 52 8.86 5.91 -3.92
N ASN A 53 8.99 4.79 -3.22
CA ASN A 53 10.26 4.09 -3.03
C ASN A 53 10.54 3.03 -4.11
N ASP A 54 9.66 2.88 -5.11
CA ASP A 54 9.93 2.08 -6.30
C ASP A 54 10.85 2.87 -7.24
N TYR A 55 12.09 3.12 -6.77
CA TYR A 55 13.00 4.11 -7.32
C TYR A 55 13.33 3.88 -8.80
N LEU A 56 13.35 2.61 -9.21
CA LEU A 56 13.68 2.19 -10.57
C LEU A 56 12.44 1.76 -11.37
N GLY A 57 11.23 1.93 -10.83
CA GLY A 57 9.99 1.49 -11.47
C GLY A 57 9.92 -0.02 -11.71
N MET A 58 10.65 -0.81 -10.92
CA MET A 58 10.73 -2.26 -11.10
C MET A 58 9.41 -2.95 -10.75
N GLY A 59 8.54 -2.30 -9.96
CA GLY A 59 7.20 -2.80 -9.68
C GLY A 59 6.29 -2.94 -10.92
N GLN A 60 6.68 -2.36 -12.07
CA GLN A 60 5.99 -2.54 -13.35
C GLN A 60 6.87 -3.19 -14.43
N CYS A 61 8.06 -3.68 -14.09
CA CYS A 61 8.97 -4.33 -15.04
C CYS A 61 8.32 -5.63 -15.57
N PRO A 62 8.22 -5.83 -16.91
CA PRO A 62 7.60 -7.03 -17.47
C PRO A 62 8.22 -8.34 -16.99
N THR A 63 9.54 -8.41 -16.86
CA THR A 63 10.24 -9.61 -16.38
C THR A 63 9.90 -9.93 -14.91
N VAL A 64 9.81 -8.91 -14.05
CA VAL A 64 9.41 -9.10 -12.65
C VAL A 64 7.98 -9.61 -12.56
N ILE A 65 7.06 -9.02 -13.32
CA ILE A 65 5.65 -9.42 -13.33
C ILE A 65 5.48 -10.84 -13.87
N ALA A 66 6.16 -11.19 -14.97
CA ALA A 66 6.07 -12.52 -15.56
C ALA A 66 6.50 -13.61 -14.57
N ALA A 67 7.61 -13.40 -13.87
CA ALA A 67 8.08 -14.33 -12.84
C ALA A 67 7.07 -14.48 -11.68
N MET A 68 6.42 -13.40 -11.26
CA MET A 68 5.36 -13.47 -10.24
C MET A 68 4.13 -14.25 -10.74
N GLN A 69 3.72 -14.04 -11.99
CA GLN A 69 2.59 -14.75 -12.59
C GLN A 69 2.88 -16.26 -12.72
N GLU A 70 4.06 -16.62 -13.20
CA GLU A 70 4.49 -18.02 -13.30
C GLU A 70 4.48 -18.72 -11.95
N ALA A 71 4.98 -18.07 -10.90
CA ALA A 71 4.99 -18.63 -9.55
C ALA A 71 3.56 -18.85 -9.00
N ILE A 72 2.62 -17.94 -9.30
CA ILE A 72 1.22 -18.09 -8.90
C ILE A 72 0.58 -19.30 -9.57
N GLU A 73 0.83 -19.50 -10.88
CA GLU A 73 0.29 -20.67 -11.58
C GLU A 73 0.91 -21.99 -11.10
N ALA A 74 2.21 -21.98 -10.78
CA ALA A 74 2.91 -23.18 -10.34
C ALA A 74 2.58 -23.59 -8.89
N CYS A 75 2.39 -22.62 -7.99
CA CYS A 75 2.36 -22.86 -6.55
C CYS A 75 1.09 -22.36 -5.84
N GLY A 76 0.22 -21.63 -6.53
CA GLY A 76 -0.93 -20.96 -5.92
C GLY A 76 -0.55 -19.66 -5.19
N ALA A 77 -1.50 -19.11 -4.43
CA ALA A 77 -1.41 -17.73 -3.91
C ALA A 77 -0.41 -17.53 -2.75
N GLY A 78 -0.04 -18.58 -2.02
CA GLY A 78 0.78 -18.44 -0.82
C GLY A 78 1.47 -19.72 -0.42
N ALA A 79 2.43 -19.61 0.49
CA ALA A 79 3.30 -20.72 0.87
C ALA A 79 2.62 -21.82 1.70
N GLY A 80 1.46 -21.53 2.33
CA GLY A 80 0.73 -22.51 3.14
C GLY A 80 1.30 -22.79 4.53
N GLY A 81 2.52 -22.33 4.84
CA GLY A 81 3.11 -22.52 6.16
C GLY A 81 4.41 -21.75 6.37
N THR A 82 5.04 -22.02 7.51
CA THR A 82 6.36 -21.47 7.81
C THR A 82 7.44 -22.24 7.03
N ARG A 83 8.69 -21.75 7.07
CA ARG A 83 9.82 -22.45 6.46
C ARG A 83 10.07 -23.85 7.05
N ASN A 84 9.65 -24.11 8.29
CA ASN A 84 9.86 -25.40 8.95
C ASN A 84 8.67 -26.37 8.76
N ILE A 85 7.47 -25.86 8.48
CA ILE A 85 6.22 -26.64 8.49
C ILE A 85 5.28 -26.06 7.44
N SER A 86 4.85 -26.89 6.49
CA SER A 86 3.84 -26.61 5.45
C SER A 86 2.77 -27.69 5.45
#